data_AF-A0A151B6I1-F1
#
_entry.id   AF-A0A151B6I1-F1
#
_cell.length_a   1.000
_cell.length_b   1.000
_cell.length_c   1.000
_cell.angle_alpha   90.00
_cell.angle_beta   90.00
_cell.angle_gamma   90.00
#
_symmetry.space_group_name_H-M   'P 1'
#
loop_
_entity.id
_entity.type
_entity.pdbx_description
1 polymer ?
#
loop_
_entity_poly.entity_id
_entity_poly.type
_entity_poly.pdbx_seq_one_letter_code
_entity_poly.pdbx_strand_id
1 'polypeptide(L)'
;MPDYKLYNMYMVYNKKNNKVLVQDKVADDGWGGITFPGGHIEFGESFIESAIRGVKEETGFDVTDLEYAGIINYYNTDNSERWMCFLYTCNELPPLTSLKLELLFIKKELLTNHLV
;
A
#
# COMPACT_ATOMS: atom_id res chain seq x y z
N MET A 1 25.39 -12.35 1.84
CA MET A 1 24.09 -12.23 1.14
C MET A 1 23.49 -10.89 1.54
N PRO A 2 22.83 -10.14 0.64
CA PRO A 2 22.21 -8.88 1.00
C PRO A 2 21.10 -9.11 2.04
N ASP A 3 20.82 -8.09 2.85
CA ASP A 3 19.64 -8.09 3.73
C ASP A 3 18.40 -7.81 2.88
N TYR A 4 17.34 -8.62 3.03
CA TYR A 4 16.13 -8.49 2.23
C TYR A 4 15.03 -7.84 3.06
N LYS A 5 14.55 -6.69 2.58
CA LYS A 5 13.38 -6.02 3.14
C LYS A 5 12.18 -6.28 2.25
N LEU A 6 11.16 -6.92 2.81
CA LEU A 6 9.94 -7.32 2.11
C LEU A 6 8.78 -6.42 2.53
N TYR A 7 8.12 -5.85 1.54
CA TYR A 7 6.99 -4.95 1.71
C TYR A 7 5.86 -5.30 0.75
N ASN A 8 4.66 -4.82 1.06
CA ASN A 8 3.55 -4.74 0.13
C ASN A 8 3.10 -3.29 -0.02
N MET A 9 2.36 -3.05 -1.10
CA MET A 9 1.61 -1.81 -1.31
C MET A 9 0.35 -2.17 -2.08
N TYR A 10 -0.78 -1.57 -1.71
CA TYR A 10 -2.05 -1.89 -2.34
C TYR A 10 -2.84 -0.63 -2.70
N MET A 11 -3.29 -0.56 -3.96
CA MET A 11 -4.26 0.44 -4.38
C MET A 11 -5.66 -0.09 -4.12
N VAL A 12 -6.38 0.56 -3.23
CA VAL A 12 -7.79 0.24 -3.01
C VAL A 12 -8.67 1.24 -3.73
N TYR A 13 -9.39 0.78 -4.75
CA TYR A 13 -10.19 1.60 -5.64
C TYR A 13 -11.69 1.44 -5.36
N ASN A 14 -12.34 2.53 -5.00
CA ASN A 14 -13.78 2.63 -4.89
C ASN A 14 -14.38 3.07 -6.23
N LYS A 15 -14.84 2.10 -7.01
CA LYS A 15 -15.49 2.34 -8.32
C LYS A 15 -16.72 3.24 -8.25
N LYS A 16 -17.51 3.15 -7.16
CA LYS A 16 -18.79 3.88 -7.02
C LYS A 16 -18.60 5.39 -7.03
N ASN A 17 -17.50 5.89 -6.47
CA ASN A 17 -17.21 7.31 -6.37
C ASN A 17 -15.92 7.73 -7.09
N ASN A 18 -15.29 6.82 -7.84
CA ASN A 18 -14.03 7.03 -8.56
C ASN A 18 -12.90 7.55 -7.66
N LYS A 19 -12.78 6.97 -6.45
CA LYS A 19 -11.74 7.35 -5.48
C LYS A 19 -10.82 6.21 -5.13
N VAL A 20 -9.59 6.53 -4.79
CA VAL A 20 -8.61 5.58 -4.25
C VAL A 20 -8.30 5.91 -2.80
N LEU A 21 -7.97 4.88 -2.02
CA LEU A 21 -7.43 5.03 -0.68
C LEU A 21 -5.94 5.38 -0.76
N VAL A 22 -5.55 6.44 -0.07
CA VAL A 22 -4.16 6.88 0.06
C VAL A 22 -3.86 7.23 1.51
N GLN A 23 -2.58 7.18 1.87
CA GLN A 23 -2.03 7.73 3.11
C GLN A 23 -1.40 9.09 2.81
N ASP A 24 -1.64 10.07 3.68
CA ASP A 24 -0.90 11.33 3.67
C ASP A 24 0.25 11.24 4.67
N LYS A 25 1.41 10.76 4.19
CA LYS A 25 2.55 10.50 5.04
C LYS A 25 3.27 11.81 5.33
N VAL A 26 3.23 12.25 6.59
CA VAL A 26 4.06 13.36 7.07
C VAL A 26 5.40 12.79 7.52
N ALA A 27 6.46 13.01 6.75
CA ALA A 27 7.80 12.56 7.08
C ALA A 27 8.81 13.72 6.96
N ASP A 28 9.64 13.88 8.00
CA ASP A 28 10.64 14.96 8.09
C ASP A 28 11.90 14.69 7.25
N ASP A 29 12.02 13.49 6.67
CA ASP A 29 13.17 13.01 5.91
C ASP A 29 13.04 13.23 4.39
N GLY A 30 12.01 13.94 3.94
CA GLY A 30 11.76 14.22 2.53
C GLY A 30 10.99 13.12 1.78
N TRP A 31 10.62 12.03 2.45
CA TRP A 31 9.75 10.97 1.91
C TRP A 31 8.28 11.16 2.29
N GLY A 32 7.90 12.41 2.60
CA GLY A 32 6.52 12.79 2.85
C GLY A 32 5.72 12.93 1.56
N GLY A 33 4.42 12.68 1.65
CA GLY A 33 3.50 12.85 0.53
C GLY A 33 2.39 11.81 0.48
N ILE A 34 1.58 11.94 -0.57
CA ILE A 34 0.49 11.02 -0.85
C ILE A 34 1.08 9.72 -1.39
N THR A 35 0.89 8.63 -0.66
CA THR A 35 1.32 7.29 -1.08
C THR A 35 0.18 6.30 -0.93
N PHE A 36 0.29 5.16 -1.62
CA PHE A 36 -0.65 4.07 -1.38
C PHE A 36 -0.31 3.39 -0.05
N PRO A 37 -1.33 2.91 0.67
CA PRO A 37 -1.11 2.13 1.86
C PRO A 37 -0.33 0.85 1.58
N GLY A 38 0.35 0.36 2.61
CA GLY A 38 1.23 -0.79 2.53
C GLY A 38 2.03 -0.97 3.81
N GLY A 39 2.79 -2.06 3.88
CA GLY A 39 3.55 -2.36 5.08
C GLY A 39 4.57 -3.47 4.90
N HIS A 40 5.27 -3.77 6.00
CA HIS A 40 6.19 -4.88 6.08
C HIS A 40 5.46 -6.22 5.98
N ILE A 41 6.10 -7.16 5.30
CA ILE A 41 5.70 -8.56 5.31
C ILE A 41 6.33 -9.24 6.53
N GLU A 42 5.49 -9.77 7.40
CA GLU A 42 5.89 -10.43 8.65
C GLU A 42 6.41 -11.86 8.39
N PHE A 43 7.11 -12.41 9.39
CA PHE A 43 7.60 -13.77 9.29
C PHE A 43 6.44 -14.78 9.36
N GLY A 44 6.38 -15.67 8.37
CA GLY A 44 5.41 -16.76 8.34
C GLY A 44 4.11 -16.47 7.58
N GLU A 45 3.91 -15.23 7.09
CA GLU A 45 2.81 -14.90 6.17
C GLU A 45 3.27 -14.93 4.71
N SER A 46 2.34 -15.26 3.82
CA SER A 46 2.52 -15.07 2.37
C SER A 46 2.36 -13.60 1.98
N PHE A 47 2.86 -13.24 0.79
CA PHE A 47 2.80 -11.85 0.31
C PHE A 47 1.37 -11.31 0.17
N ILE A 48 0.41 -12.18 -0.15
CA ILE A 48 -0.99 -11.81 -0.29
C ILE A 48 -1.69 -11.72 1.08
N GLU A 49 -1.40 -12.62 2.02
CA GLU A 49 -1.93 -12.56 3.39
C GLU A 49 -1.52 -11.26 4.08
N SER A 50 -0.27 -10.86 3.89
CA SER A 50 0.24 -9.56 4.36
C SER A 50 -0.57 -8.37 3.86
N ALA A 51 -0.94 -8.38 2.57
CA ALA A 51 -1.73 -7.30 1.98
C ALA A 51 -3.18 -7.31 2.47
N ILE A 52 -3.79 -8.51 2.61
CA ILE A 52 -5.14 -8.66 3.19
C ILE A 52 -5.16 -8.13 4.62
N ARG A 53 -4.15 -8.50 5.43
CA ARG A 53 -3.99 -8.04 6.81
C ARG A 53 -3.84 -6.52 6.88
N GLY A 54 -2.98 -5.93 6.05
CA GLY A 54 -2.78 -4.47 5.99
C GLY A 54 -4.08 -3.72 5.71
N VAL A 55 -4.83 -4.14 4.68
CA VAL A 55 -6.14 -3.55 4.37
C VAL A 55 -7.08 -3.67 5.57
N LYS A 56 -7.15 -4.84 6.21
CA LYS A 56 -7.99 -5.06 7.38
C LYS A 56 -7.63 -4.16 8.55
N GLU A 57 -6.35 -4.02 8.86
CA GLU A 57 -5.87 -3.19 9.97
C GLU A 57 -6.14 -1.70 9.74
N GLU A 58 -6.06 -1.23 8.49
CA GLU A 58 -6.16 0.17 8.13
C GLU A 58 -7.59 0.66 7.89
N THR A 59 -8.43 -0.20 7.32
CA THR A 59 -9.80 0.15 6.92
C THR A 59 -10.87 -0.64 7.67
N GLY A 60 -10.49 -1.67 8.42
CA GLY A 60 -11.42 -2.59 9.08
C GLY A 60 -12.07 -3.62 8.15
N PHE A 61 -11.68 -3.69 6.87
CA PHE A 61 -12.36 -4.54 5.88
C PHE A 61 -11.67 -5.86 5.60
N ASP A 62 -12.48 -6.91 5.46
CA ASP A 62 -12.05 -8.18 4.92
C ASP A 62 -12.16 -8.11 3.40
N VAL A 63 -11.03 -8.14 2.71
CA VAL A 63 -10.97 -8.15 1.24
C VAL A 63 -10.61 -9.55 0.74
N THR A 64 -11.29 -9.99 -0.32
CA THR A 64 -11.02 -11.28 -0.98
C THR A 64 -10.44 -11.11 -2.37
N ASP A 65 -10.59 -9.92 -2.97
CA ASP A 65 -10.37 -9.67 -4.40
C ASP A 65 -9.13 -8.79 -4.64
N LEU A 66 -8.02 -9.14 -3.98
CA LEU A 66 -6.73 -8.52 -4.24
C LEU A 66 -6.07 -9.18 -5.46
N GLU A 67 -5.79 -8.37 -6.47
CA GLU A 67 -5.13 -8.78 -7.70
C GLU A 67 -3.66 -8.35 -7.66
N TYR A 68 -2.74 -9.26 -7.98
CA TYR A 68 -1.32 -8.93 -8.09
C TYR A 68 -1.06 -8.04 -9.30
N ALA A 69 -0.41 -6.89 -9.07
CA ALA A 69 -0.15 -5.89 -10.09
C ALA A 69 1.31 -5.86 -10.54
N GLY A 70 2.25 -6.33 -9.71
CA GLY A 70 3.67 -6.35 -10.04
C GLY A 70 4.59 -6.25 -8.83
N ILE A 71 5.86 -5.99 -9.10
CA ILE A 71 6.90 -5.84 -8.08
C ILE A 71 7.78 -4.64 -8.40
N ILE A 72 8.08 -3.83 -7.39
CA ILE A 72 9.13 -2.83 -7.44
C ILE A 72 10.26 -3.31 -6.53
N ASN A 73 11.50 -3.15 -6.98
CA ASN A 73 12.65 -3.49 -6.15
C ASN A 73 13.76 -2.44 -6.29
N TYR A 74 14.49 -2.20 -5.22
CA TYR A 74 15.58 -1.23 -5.16
C TYR A 74 16.80 -1.82 -4.44
N TYR A 75 18.00 -1.60 -4.99
CA TYR A 75 19.28 -2.00 -4.39
C TYR A 75 19.93 -0.80 -3.74
N ASN A 76 20.00 -0.83 -2.42
CA ASN A 76 20.78 0.12 -1.68
C ASN A 76 22.23 -0.38 -1.63
N THR A 77 23.10 0.30 -2.38
CA THR A 77 24.53 -0.05 -2.46
C THR A 77 25.29 0.24 -1.18
N ASP A 78 24.79 1.15 -0.35
CA ASP A 78 25.53 1.67 0.80
C ASP A 78 25.47 0.71 1.99
N ASN A 79 24.35 -0.01 2.14
CA ASN A 79 24.13 -0.97 3.22
C ASN A 79 23.89 -2.41 2.73
N SER A 80 24.03 -2.67 1.42
CA SER A 80 23.80 -4.00 0.81
C SER A 80 22.40 -4.56 1.08
N GLU A 81 21.38 -3.69 1.05
CA GLU A 81 19.99 -4.09 1.19
C GLU A 81 19.28 -4.25 -0.16
N ARG A 82 18.38 -5.24 -0.21
CA ARG A 82 17.41 -5.40 -1.29
C ARG A 82 16.00 -5.21 -0.77
N TRP A 83 15.40 -4.13 -1.22
CA TRP A 83 14.00 -3.82 -0.97
C TRP A 83 13.16 -4.41 -2.08
N MET A 84 12.10 -5.12 -1.72
CA MET A 84 11.12 -5.68 -2.66
C MET A 84 9.73 -5.34 -2.15
N CYS A 85 8.95 -4.64 -2.98
CA CYS A 85 7.59 -4.24 -2.70
C CYS A 85 6.64 -4.92 -3.69
N PHE A 86 5.76 -5.77 -3.17
CA PHE A 86 4.73 -6.46 -3.95
C PHE A 86 3.48 -5.58 -4.06
N LEU A 87 3.08 -5.31 -5.30
CA LEU A 87 1.98 -4.41 -5.59
C LEU A 87 0.69 -5.18 -5.81
N TYR A 88 -0.39 -4.70 -5.19
CA TYR A 88 -1.73 -5.26 -5.37
C TYR A 88 -2.76 -4.18 -5.70
N THR A 89 -3.85 -4.58 -6.33
CA THR A 89 -5.02 -3.73 -6.52
C THR A 89 -6.27 -4.42 -5.97
N CYS A 90 -7.12 -3.66 -5.30
CA CYS A 90 -8.44 -4.11 -4.86
C CYS A 90 -9.50 -3.20 -5.47
N ASN A 91 -10.44 -3.79 -6.18
CA ASN A 91 -11.39 -3.06 -7.03
C ASN A 91 -12.73 -2.74 -6.35
N GLU A 92 -12.99 -3.31 -5.17
CA GLU A 92 -14.23 -3.13 -4.43
C GLU A 92 -13.95 -3.11 -2.93
N LEU A 93 -14.38 -2.02 -2.28
CA LEU A 93 -14.53 -2.00 -0.84
C LEU A 93 -16.01 -1.92 -0.47
N PRO A 94 -16.41 -2.59 0.62
CA PRO A 94 -17.66 -2.29 1.28
C PRO A 94 -17.74 -0.80 1.70
N PRO A 95 -18.94 -0.26 2.00
CA PRO A 95 -19.09 1.08 2.55
C PRO A 95 -18.30 1.25 3.86
N LEU A 96 -17.48 2.30 3.94
CA LEU A 96 -16.60 2.58 5.09
C LEU A 96 -17.37 2.79 6.37
N THR A 97 -17.05 1.97 7.37
CA THR A 97 -17.49 2.15 8.76
C THR A 97 -16.47 2.94 9.57
N SER A 98 -15.17 2.85 9.25
CA SER A 98 -14.08 3.56 9.94
C SER A 98 -12.79 3.57 9.12
N LEU A 99 -12.02 4.66 9.19
CA LEU A 99 -10.64 4.76 8.66
C LEU A 99 -9.69 5.17 9.78
N LYS A 100 -8.43 4.74 9.70
CA LYS A 100 -7.35 5.41 10.45
C LYS A 100 -7.29 6.90 10.03
N LEU A 101 -6.95 7.77 10.99
CA LEU A 101 -6.95 9.24 10.82
C LEU A 101 -6.10 9.75 9.64
N GLU A 102 -5.08 8.99 9.28
CA GLU A 102 -4.07 9.29 8.27
C GLU A 102 -4.44 8.79 6.85
N LEU A 103 -5.61 8.17 6.70
CA LEU A 103 -6.12 7.66 5.43
C LEU A 103 -7.17 8.57 4.82
N LEU A 104 -7.04 8.82 3.52
CA LEU A 104 -7.91 9.70 2.76
C LEU A 104 -8.37 9.02 1.47
N PHE A 105 -9.61 9.29 1.06
CA PHE A 105 -10.08 8.93 -0.29
C PHE A 105 -9.99 10.14 -1.21
N ILE A 106 -9.06 10.07 -2.16
CA ILE A 106 -8.90 11.09 -3.20
C ILE A 106 -9.42 10.58 -4.54
N LYS A 107 -9.88 11.48 -5.41
CA LYS A 107 -10.29 11.07 -6.75
C LYS A 107 -9.09 10.51 -7.50
N LYS A 108 -9.28 9.41 -8.24
CA LYS A 108 -8.21 8.76 -9.01
C LYS A 108 -7.53 9.72 -9.99
N GLU A 109 -8.28 10.65 -10.59
CA GLU A 109 -7.78 11.67 -11.52
C GLU A 109 -6.80 12.68 -10.88
N LEU A 110 -6.80 12.80 -9.56
CA LEU A 110 -5.88 13.68 -8.82
C LEU A 110 -4.53 13.04 -8.55
N LEU A 111 -4.38 11.72 -8.80
CA LEU A 111 -3.09 11.07 -8.86
C LEU A 111 -2.37 11.53 -10.13
N THR A 112 -1.71 12.67 -10.08
CA THR A 112 -0.74 13.12 -11.09
C THR A 112 0.63 12.48 -10.79
N ASN A 113 1.68 12.78 -11.57
CA ASN A 113 3.04 12.19 -11.50
C ASN A 113 3.82 12.43 -10.16
N HIS A 114 3.13 12.48 -9.02
CA HIS A 114 3.67 12.76 -7.69
C HIS A 114 3.48 11.59 -6.69
N LEU A 115 3.14 10.40 -7.17
CA LEU A 115 3.26 9.19 -6.35
C LEU A 115 4.77 8.89 -6.21
N VAL A 116 5.30 9.12 -5.01
CA VAL A 116 6.69 8.80 -4.63
C VAL A 116 6.76 7.37 -4.09
#